data_AF-A0A357M654-F1
#
_entry.id   AF-A0A357M654-F1
#
_cell.length_a   1.000
_cell.length_b   1.000
_cell.length_c   1.000
_cell.angle_alpha   90.00
_cell.angle_beta   90.00
_cell.angle_gamma   90.00
#
_symmetry.space_group_name_H-M   'P 1'
#
loop_
_entity.id
_entity.type
_entity.pdbx_description
1 polymer ?
#
loop_
_entity_poly.entity_id
_entity_poly.type
_entity_poly.pdbx_seq_one_letter_code
_entity_poly.pdbx_strand_id
1 'polypeptide(L)'
;MRLVTSMMTTEEMIEGDISKATEIILSNFKNEFEIYKYSYNDRKYHEVDIDLFNVVFSKEKIYDDIDKLISTYEEIMKTLSFQIDFIAGNDDTDSAIIIYEQDNEDMKNFGLFVTNRTIPNIQPYYSSQICNAYVNLTHVSFGVY
;
A
#
# COMPACT_ATOMS: atom_id res chain seq x y z
N MET A 1 16.27 -2.44 -0.15
CA MET A 1 15.18 -3.41 0.10
C MET A 1 14.25 -3.47 -1.10
N ARG A 2 13.36 -4.46 -1.12
CA ARG A 2 12.20 -4.51 -2.02
C ARG A 2 11.00 -3.96 -1.25
N LEU A 3 10.43 -2.85 -1.70
CA LEU A 3 9.19 -2.30 -1.15
C LEU A 3 8.05 -2.82 -2.01
N VAL A 4 7.19 -3.65 -1.43
CA VAL A 4 6.00 -4.18 -2.10
C VAL A 4 4.83 -3.28 -1.75
N THR A 5 4.11 -2.82 -2.77
CA THR A 5 2.82 -2.14 -2.62
C THR A 5 1.74 -2.96 -3.29
N SER A 6 0.80 -3.49 -2.51
CA SER A 6 -0.38 -4.19 -3.00
C SER A 6 -1.56 -3.24 -3.05
N MET A 7 -2.14 -3.08 -4.24
CA MET A 7 -3.38 -2.36 -4.47
C MET A 7 -4.54 -3.36 -4.47
N MET A 8 -5.37 -3.29 -3.44
CA MET A 8 -6.52 -4.18 -3.24
C MET A 8 -7.80 -3.50 -3.73
N THR A 9 -8.47 -4.12 -4.69
CA THR A 9 -9.70 -3.59 -5.31
C THR A 9 -10.80 -4.64 -5.37
N THR A 10 -12.06 -4.21 -5.40
CA THR A 10 -13.21 -5.14 -5.54
C THR A 10 -13.47 -5.54 -6.99
N GLU A 11 -12.88 -4.82 -7.95
CA GLU A 11 -12.97 -5.07 -9.37
C GLU A 11 -11.56 -5.09 -9.96
N GLU A 12 -11.34 -5.86 -11.01
CA GLU A 12 -10.04 -5.95 -11.68
C GLU A 12 -9.64 -4.57 -12.25
N MET A 13 -8.42 -4.13 -11.95
CA MET A 13 -7.90 -2.88 -12.48
C MET A 13 -7.52 -3.03 -13.96
N ILE A 14 -8.00 -2.12 -14.79
CA ILE A 14 -7.58 -2.05 -16.20
C ILE A 14 -6.14 -1.54 -16.33
N GLU A 15 -5.45 -1.95 -17.41
CA GLU A 15 -4.05 -1.56 -17.66
C GLU A 15 -3.81 -0.06 -17.61
N GLY A 16 -4.75 0.74 -18.13
CA GLY A 16 -4.62 2.20 -18.13
C GLY A 16 -4.60 2.81 -16.72
N ASP A 17 -5.33 2.24 -15.77
CA ASP A 17 -5.37 2.75 -14.39
C ASP A 17 -4.17 2.28 -13.59
N ILE A 18 -3.71 1.04 -13.82
CA ILE A 18 -2.44 0.53 -13.29
C ILE A 18 -1.27 1.39 -13.79
N SER A 19 -1.28 1.77 -15.06
CA SER A 19 -0.25 2.62 -15.66
C SER A 19 -0.19 4.00 -14.98
N LYS A 20 -1.35 4.65 -14.77
CA LYS A 20 -1.43 5.93 -14.04
C LYS A 20 -0.92 5.80 -12.61
N ALA A 21 -1.35 4.78 -11.89
CA ALA A 21 -0.91 4.54 -10.51
C ALA A 21 0.62 4.35 -10.44
N THR A 22 1.15 3.56 -11.37
CA THR A 22 2.59 3.32 -11.51
C THR A 22 3.35 4.60 -11.83
N GLU A 23 2.87 5.43 -12.76
CA GLU A 23 3.49 6.72 -13.09
C GLU A 23 3.55 7.65 -11.87
N ILE A 24 2.49 7.71 -11.07
CA ILE A 24 2.45 8.50 -9.83
C ILE A 24 3.51 7.99 -8.83
N ILE A 25 3.61 6.66 -8.64
CA ILE A 25 4.64 6.06 -7.79
C ILE A 25 6.03 6.40 -8.29
N LEU A 26 6.31 6.21 -9.58
CA LEU A 26 7.65 6.41 -10.15
C LEU A 26 8.07 7.88 -10.21
N SER A 27 7.11 8.81 -10.26
CA SER A 27 7.40 10.25 -10.15
C SER A 27 8.04 10.59 -8.80
N ASN A 28 7.68 9.85 -7.75
CA ASN A 28 8.16 10.02 -6.39
C ASN A 28 9.34 9.07 -6.08
N PHE A 29 9.32 7.86 -6.61
CA PHE A 29 10.31 6.81 -6.35
C PHE A 29 10.93 6.37 -7.68
N LYS A 30 12.08 6.95 -8.03
CA LYS A 30 12.81 6.70 -9.29
C LYS A 30 13.57 5.38 -9.28
N ASN A 31 12.90 4.34 -8.81
CA ASN A 31 13.44 3.02 -8.59
C ASN A 31 13.09 2.11 -9.77
N GLU A 32 13.88 1.06 -9.96
CA GLU A 32 13.46 -0.06 -10.81
C GLU A 32 12.23 -0.71 -10.19
N PHE A 33 11.33 -1.24 -11.02
CA PHE A 33 10.07 -1.80 -10.55
C PHE A 33 9.62 -2.99 -11.38
N GLU A 34 8.80 -3.82 -10.75
CA GLU A 34 8.03 -4.88 -11.41
C GLU A 34 6.56 -4.76 -11.00
N ILE A 35 5.67 -5.22 -11.88
CA ILE A 35 4.22 -5.23 -11.64
C ILE A 35 3.73 -6.66 -11.74
N TYR A 36 2.96 -7.08 -10.75
CA TYR A 36 2.31 -8.38 -10.73
C TYR A 36 0.80 -8.19 -10.57
N LYS A 37 0.04 -9.10 -11.16
CA LYS A 37 -1.43 -9.12 -11.05
C LYS A 37 -1.87 -10.46 -10.56
N TYR A 38 -2.68 -10.44 -9.52
CA TYR A 38 -3.20 -11.64 -8.91
C TYR A 38 -4.72 -11.59 -8.86
N SER A 39 -5.33 -12.67 -9.34
CA SER A 39 -6.77 -12.88 -9.30
C SER A 39 -7.01 -14.37 -9.05
N TYR A 40 -7.19 -14.70 -7.77
CA TYR A 40 -7.44 -16.08 -7.34
C TYR A 40 -8.95 -16.29 -7.19
N ASN A 41 -9.46 -17.42 -7.67
CA ASN A 41 -10.90 -17.70 -7.72
C ASN A 41 -11.58 -17.79 -6.33
N ASP A 42 -10.79 -17.99 -5.28
CA ASP A 42 -11.20 -18.11 -3.89
C ASP A 42 -10.98 -16.83 -3.08
N ARG A 43 -10.42 -15.79 -3.68
CA ARG A 43 -10.16 -14.49 -3.05
C ARG A 43 -11.28 -13.48 -3.32
N LYS A 44 -11.47 -12.55 -2.39
CA LYS A 44 -12.53 -11.54 -2.43
C LYS A 44 -12.10 -10.29 -3.20
N TYR A 45 -10.81 -10.02 -3.25
CA TYR A 45 -10.24 -8.83 -3.86
C TYR A 45 -9.35 -9.19 -5.05
N HIS A 46 -9.28 -8.28 -6.00
CA HIS A 46 -8.25 -8.27 -7.03
C HIS A 46 -7.05 -7.50 -6.50
N GLU A 47 -5.87 -7.98 -6.88
CA GLU A 47 -4.61 -7.48 -6.35
C GLU A 47 -3.67 -7.11 -7.50
N VAL A 48 -3.09 -5.92 -7.41
CA VAL A 48 -1.99 -5.48 -8.25
C VAL A 48 -0.85 -5.07 -7.36
N ASP A 49 0.26 -5.78 -7.49
CA ASP A 49 1.49 -5.51 -6.77
C ASP A 49 2.43 -4.66 -7.61
N ILE A 50 3.04 -3.68 -6.96
CA ILE A 50 4.12 -2.87 -7.50
C ILE A 50 5.32 -3.02 -6.58
N ASP A 51 6.31 -3.76 -7.06
CA ASP A 51 7.56 -4.02 -6.36
C ASP A 51 8.57 -2.95 -6.76
N LEU A 52 8.99 -2.12 -5.81
CA LEU A 52 10.08 -1.17 -6.01
C LEU A 52 11.38 -1.75 -5.47
N PHE A 53 12.39 -1.85 -6.33
CA PHE A 53 13.71 -2.37 -5.97
C PHE A 53 14.66 -1.26 -5.52
N ASN A 54 15.65 -1.65 -4.70
CA ASN A 54 16.70 -0.75 -4.21
C ASN A 54 16.15 0.47 -3.46
N VAL A 55 14.98 0.35 -2.84
CA VAL A 55 14.46 1.35 -1.91
C VAL A 55 15.34 1.36 -0.67
N VAL A 56 15.67 2.54 -0.15
CA VAL A 56 16.52 2.70 1.04
C VAL A 56 15.79 3.62 2.00
N PHE A 57 15.31 3.08 3.10
CA PHE A 57 14.85 3.86 4.24
C PHE A 57 15.95 3.92 5.29
N SER A 58 16.06 5.08 5.93
CA SER A 58 16.98 5.31 7.03
C SER A 58 16.19 5.57 8.30
N LYS A 59 16.75 5.20 9.46
CA LYS A 59 16.09 5.42 10.74
C LYS A 59 15.74 6.89 10.97
N GLU A 60 16.59 7.78 10.48
CA GLU A 60 16.46 9.23 10.60
C GLU A 60 15.33 9.79 9.73
N LYS A 61 14.93 9.09 8.66
CA LYS A 61 13.96 9.59 7.66
C LYS A 61 12.74 8.69 7.47
N ILE A 62 12.62 7.61 8.24
CA ILE A 62 11.57 6.61 8.03
C ILE A 62 10.16 7.22 8.01
N TYR A 63 9.88 8.18 8.88
CA TYR A 63 8.58 8.86 8.90
C TYR A 63 8.39 9.79 7.70
N ASP A 64 9.43 10.52 7.27
CA ASP A 64 9.38 11.34 6.05
C ASP A 64 9.12 10.48 4.81
N ASP A 65 9.77 9.31 4.74
CA ASP A 65 9.61 8.35 3.64
C ASP A 65 8.20 7.71 3.65
N ILE A 66 7.66 7.41 4.85
CA ILE A 66 6.29 6.94 5.02
C ILE A 66 5.27 8.02 4.61
N ASP A 67 5.47 9.26 5.04
CA ASP A 67 4.60 10.39 4.68
C ASP A 67 4.60 10.62 3.16
N LYS A 68 5.75 10.42 2.51
CA LYS A 68 5.87 10.45 1.05
C LYS A 68 5.09 9.30 0.39
N LEU A 69 5.16 8.09 0.92
CA LEU A 69 4.35 6.95 0.42
C LEU A 69 2.85 7.23 0.58
N ILE A 70 2.42 7.71 1.75
CA ILE A 70 1.02 8.06 2.01
C ILE A 70 0.54 9.12 1.02
N SER A 71 1.32 10.18 0.80
CA SER A 71 1.00 11.23 -0.16
C SER A 71 0.87 10.70 -1.59
N THR A 72 1.75 9.76 -1.95
CA THR A 72 1.73 9.08 -3.26
C THR A 72 0.44 8.26 -3.43
N TYR A 73 0.06 7.46 -2.42
CA TYR A 73 -1.18 6.68 -2.47
C TYR A 73 -2.42 7.56 -2.49
N GLU A 74 -2.43 8.66 -1.72
CA GLU A 74 -3.52 9.62 -1.74
C GLU A 74 -3.70 10.24 -3.14
N GLU A 75 -2.60 10.55 -3.85
CA GLU A 75 -2.66 11.05 -5.23
C GLU A 75 -3.25 10.01 -6.19
N ILE A 76 -2.92 8.73 -6.03
CA ILE A 76 -3.52 7.64 -6.82
C ILE A 76 -5.03 7.57 -6.55
N MET A 77 -5.44 7.62 -5.29
CA MET A 77 -6.86 7.59 -4.90
C MET A 77 -7.65 8.81 -5.37
N LYS A 78 -7.01 9.97 -5.53
CA LYS A 78 -7.62 11.15 -6.16
C LYS A 78 -7.78 10.97 -7.67
N THR A 79 -6.84 10.27 -8.30
CA THR A 79 -6.77 10.12 -9.75
C THR A 79 -7.70 9.02 -10.26
N LEU A 80 -7.85 7.94 -9.50
CA LEU A 80 -8.67 6.78 -9.86
C LEU A 80 -10.05 6.87 -9.19
N SER A 81 -11.12 6.65 -9.95
CA SER A 81 -12.49 6.90 -9.51
C SER A 81 -13.15 5.75 -8.74
N PHE A 82 -12.36 4.81 -8.21
CA PHE A 82 -12.85 3.64 -7.49
C PHE A 82 -12.08 3.45 -6.18
N GLN A 83 -12.64 2.64 -5.29
CA GLN A 83 -12.01 2.37 -4.00
C GLN A 83 -10.78 1.47 -4.18
N ILE A 84 -9.67 1.88 -3.57
CA ILE A 84 -8.42 1.14 -3.51
C ILE A 84 -7.95 1.17 -2.06
N ASP A 85 -7.65 -0.01 -1.53
CA ASP A 85 -6.96 -0.15 -0.25
C ASP A 85 -5.50 -0.56 -0.54
N PHE A 86 -4.52 0.12 0.05
CA PHE A 86 -3.10 -0.14 -0.14
C PHE A 86 -2.54 -0.86 1.07
N ILE A 87 -1.79 -1.94 0.84
CA ILE A 87 -0.97 -2.61 1.84
C ILE A 87 0.48 -2.50 1.37
N ALA A 88 1.35 -1.94 2.19
CA ALA A 88 2.78 -1.82 1.88
C ALA A 88 3.65 -2.47 2.94
N GLY A 89 4.68 -3.19 2.46
CA GLY A 89 5.55 -4.01 3.28
C GLY A 89 6.95 -4.14 2.69
N ASN A 90 7.86 -4.67 3.52
CA ASN A 90 9.19 -5.07 3.06
C ASN A 90 9.14 -6.52 2.60
N ASP A 91 9.63 -6.74 1.38
CA ASP A 91 9.76 -8.04 0.72
C ASP A 91 8.44 -8.71 0.32
N ASP A 92 7.42 -8.77 1.17
CA ASP A 92 6.15 -9.43 0.84
C ASP A 92 4.97 -8.83 1.63
N THR A 93 3.77 -8.97 1.08
CA THR A 93 2.47 -8.54 1.62
C THR A 93 1.46 -9.68 1.70
N ASP A 94 1.72 -10.89 1.17
CA ASP A 94 0.73 -11.98 1.07
C ASP A 94 0.12 -12.36 2.43
N SER A 95 0.95 -12.45 3.48
CA SER A 95 0.44 -12.73 4.84
C SER A 95 -0.49 -11.63 5.36
N ALA A 96 -0.24 -10.37 5.01
CA ALA A 96 -1.12 -9.26 5.36
C ALA A 96 -2.42 -9.29 4.55
N ILE A 97 -2.33 -9.65 3.26
CA ILE A 97 -3.48 -9.79 2.37
C ILE A 97 -4.41 -10.90 2.87
N ILE A 98 -3.89 -12.06 3.25
CA ILE A 98 -4.70 -13.15 3.82
C ILE A 98 -5.48 -12.70 5.05
N ILE A 99 -4.85 -11.92 5.95
CA ILE A 99 -5.53 -11.35 7.13
C ILE A 99 -6.61 -10.35 6.69
N TYR A 100 -6.26 -9.45 5.77
CA TYR A 100 -7.18 -8.44 5.23
C TYR A 100 -8.44 -9.06 4.61
N GLU A 101 -8.31 -10.20 3.92
CA GLU A 101 -9.44 -10.90 3.33
C GLU A 101 -10.36 -11.56 4.37
N GLN A 102 -9.81 -12.00 5.50
CA GLN A 102 -10.57 -12.58 6.61
C GLN A 102 -11.26 -11.49 7.44
N ASP A 103 -10.53 -10.42 7.76
CA ASP A 103 -11.01 -9.27 8.53
C ASP A 103 -10.26 -8.01 8.09
N ASN A 104 -10.93 -7.17 7.29
CA ASN A 104 -10.34 -5.96 6.73
C ASN A 104 -10.25 -4.78 7.72
N GLU A 105 -10.58 -5.02 9.00
CA GLU A 105 -10.32 -4.13 10.13
C GLU A 105 -9.12 -4.61 10.99
N ASP A 106 -8.59 -5.82 10.78
CA ASP A 106 -7.45 -6.35 11.53
C ASP A 106 -6.10 -6.07 10.84
N MET A 107 -5.70 -4.79 10.82
CA MET A 107 -4.44 -4.36 10.19
C MET A 107 -3.22 -4.35 11.13
N LYS A 108 -3.28 -5.07 12.25
CA LYS A 108 -2.21 -5.02 13.29
C LYS A 108 -0.85 -5.45 12.78
N ASN A 109 -0.79 -6.29 11.76
CA ASN A 109 0.47 -6.80 11.22
C ASN A 109 0.87 -6.15 9.89
N PHE A 110 0.25 -5.03 9.52
CA PHE A 110 0.54 -4.36 8.26
C PHE A 110 1.57 -3.26 8.53
N GLY A 111 2.62 -3.18 7.71
CA GLY A 111 3.64 -2.14 7.86
C GLY A 111 3.04 -0.76 7.65
N LEU A 112 2.40 -0.58 6.49
CA LEU A 112 1.58 0.58 6.16
C LEU A 112 0.30 0.10 5.48
N PHE A 113 -0.84 0.59 5.96
CA PHE A 113 -2.15 0.38 5.38
C PHE A 113 -2.82 1.71 5.08
N VAL A 114 -3.28 1.93 3.85
CA VAL A 114 -3.96 3.17 3.45
C VAL A 114 -5.30 2.85 2.80
N THR A 115 -6.37 3.46 3.28
CA THR A 115 -7.74 3.22 2.81
C THR A 115 -8.57 4.51 2.88
N ASN A 116 -9.65 4.62 2.12
CA ASN A 116 -10.62 5.72 2.27
C ASN A 116 -11.57 5.49 3.47
N ARG A 117 -11.54 4.30 4.08
CA ARG A 117 -12.40 3.92 5.19
C ARG A 117 -11.83 4.40 6.53
N THR A 118 -12.72 4.59 7.50
CA THR A 118 -12.33 4.73 8.90
C THR A 118 -12.41 3.36 9.55
N ILE A 119 -11.34 2.92 10.21
CA ILE A 119 -11.34 1.66 10.95
C ILE A 119 -11.79 1.94 12.39
N PRO A 120 -12.82 1.26 12.90
CA PRO A 120 -13.32 1.50 14.26
C PRO A 120 -12.25 1.30 15.32
N ASN A 121 -12.25 2.17 16.33
CA ASN A 121 -11.39 2.06 17.53
C ASN A 121 -9.87 2.13 17.28
N ILE A 122 -9.44 2.50 16.07
CA ILE A 122 -8.02 2.69 15.75
C ILE A 122 -7.81 4.11 15.25
N GLN A 123 -6.94 4.86 15.93
CA GLN A 123 -6.57 6.20 15.51
C GLN A 123 -5.60 6.10 14.32
N PRO A 124 -5.91 6.71 13.16
CA PRO A 124 -4.98 6.73 12.06
C PRO A 124 -3.73 7.55 12.38
N TYR A 125 -2.60 7.14 11.83
CA TYR A 125 -1.34 7.89 11.84
C TYR A 125 -1.48 9.19 11.04
N TYR A 126 -2.13 9.11 9.87
CA TYR A 126 -2.45 10.24 9.01
C TYR A 126 -3.90 10.16 8.55
N SER A 127 -4.58 11.30 8.48
CA SER A 127 -5.97 11.38 8.02
C SER A 127 -6.17 12.63 7.17
N SER A 128 -6.86 12.47 6.04
CA SER A 128 -7.28 13.54 5.15
C SER A 128 -8.75 13.32 4.74
N GLN A 129 -9.27 14.18 3.87
CA GLN A 129 -10.60 13.97 3.28
C GLN A 129 -10.65 12.79 2.31
N ILE A 130 -9.49 12.26 1.91
CA ILE A 130 -9.36 11.23 0.87
C ILE A 130 -9.01 9.88 1.47
N CYS A 131 -8.10 9.84 2.45
CA CYS A 131 -7.65 8.59 3.03
C CYS A 131 -7.30 8.70 4.51
N ASN A 132 -7.24 7.53 5.13
CA ASN A 132 -6.64 7.28 6.43
C ASN A 132 -5.47 6.34 6.22
N ALA A 133 -4.33 6.65 6.84
CA ALA A 133 -3.16 5.78 6.87
C ALA A 133 -2.92 5.26 8.28
N TYR A 134 -2.62 3.97 8.38
CA TYR A 134 -2.31 3.26 9.61
C TYR A 134 -0.93 2.63 9.45
N VAL A 135 -0.03 2.96 10.38
CA VAL A 135 1.38 2.56 10.33
C VAL A 135 1.67 1.69 11.54
N ASN A 136 2.25 0.50 11.33
CA ASN A 136 2.75 -0.32 12.42
C ASN A 136 4.19 -0.81 12.17
N LEU A 137 5.13 -0.17 12.86
CA LEU A 137 6.55 -0.53 12.84
C LEU A 137 6.98 -1.44 14.00
N THR A 138 6.04 -1.91 14.83
CA THR A 138 6.34 -2.76 15.99
C THR A 138 6.70 -4.19 15.58
N HIS A 139 6.09 -4.68 14.50
CA HIS A 139 6.23 -6.06 14.03
C HIS A 139 6.67 -6.14 12.56
N VAL A 140 6.69 -5.02 11.84
CA VAL A 140 7.09 -4.94 10.43
C VAL A 140 8.21 -3.92 10.29
N SER A 141 9.35 -4.34 9.74
CA SER A 141 10.46 -3.44 9.42
C SER A 141 10.47 -3.13 7.94
N PHE A 142 10.50 -1.83 7.59
CA PHE A 142 10.84 -1.38 6.24
C PHE A 142 12.36 -1.39 6.02
N GLY A 143 13.02 -2.52 6.34
CA GLY A 143 14.45 -2.73 6.13
C GLY A 143 15.38 -1.81 6.94
N VAL A 144 14.86 -1.13 7.96
CA VAL A 144 15.65 -0.31 8.89
C VAL A 144 16.11 -1.20 10.05
N TYR A 145 17.42 -1.27 10.28
CA TYR A 145 18.07 -2.05 11.35
C TYR A 145 18.70 -1.13 12.40
#